data_AF-A0A560FPC1-F1
#
_entry.id   AF-A0A560FPC1-F1
#
_cell.length_a   1.000
_cell.length_b   1.000
_cell.length_c   1.000
_cell.angle_alpha   90.00
_cell.angle_beta   90.00
_cell.angle_gamma   90.00
#
_symmetry.space_group_name_H-M   'P 1'
#
loop_
_entity.id
_entity.type
_entity.pdbx_description
1 polymer ?
#
loop_
_entity_poly.entity_id
_entity_poly.type
_entity_poly.pdbx_seq_one_letter_code
_entity_poly.pdbx_strand_id
1 'polypeptide(L)'
;MTGDLAGWLVPLHRSLTEPILLGGIPRGLAIALGTLAAAIGLGLQLWLAGAAVYALGHGVALFLTRQDPQFLPLFARHLRVARHLLDV
;
A
#
# COMPACT_ATOMS: atom_id res chain seq x y z
N MET A 1 -1.56 30.43 20.11
CA MET A 1 -1.45 29.88 21.48
C MET A 1 -0.44 28.72 21.57
N THR A 2 0.43 28.51 20.59
CA THR A 2 1.49 27.50 20.65
C THR A 2 2.73 28.12 21.27
N GLY A 3 2.75 28.19 22.60
CA GLY A 3 3.97 28.45 23.35
C GLY A 3 4.93 27.29 23.13
N ASP A 4 6.17 27.61 22.80
CA ASP A 4 7.24 26.65 22.61
C ASP A 4 7.55 26.01 23.98
N LEU A 5 6.96 24.83 24.26
CA LEU A 5 7.18 24.08 25.49
C LEU A 5 8.55 23.41 25.43
N ALA A 6 9.59 24.19 25.74
CA ALA A 6 10.98 23.75 25.72
C ALA A 6 11.15 22.43 26.49
N GLY A 7 11.60 21.39 25.79
CA GLY A 7 11.88 20.06 26.35
C GLY A 7 10.76 19.02 26.25
N TRP A 8 9.57 19.37 25.75
CA TRP A 8 8.43 18.44 25.61
C TRP A 8 8.04 18.10 24.17
N LEU A 9 8.57 18.84 23.19
CA LEU A 9 8.33 18.63 21.77
C LEU A 9 9.63 18.18 21.09
N VAL A 10 9.59 17.04 20.41
CA VAL A 10 10.67 16.56 19.54
C VAL A 10 10.20 16.64 18.09
N PRO A 11 10.97 17.25 17.17
CA PRO A 11 10.61 17.29 15.76
C PRO A 11 10.58 15.87 15.18
N LEU A 12 9.38 15.41 14.84
CA LEU A 12 9.16 14.13 14.17
C LEU A 12 9.20 14.32 12.66
N HIS A 13 10.12 13.62 11.99
CA HIS A 13 10.16 13.63 10.53
C HIS A 13 9.04 12.77 9.98
N ARG A 14 8.29 13.30 9.00
CA ARG A 14 7.18 12.57 8.37
C ARG A 14 7.61 11.23 7.77
N SER A 15 8.85 11.11 7.31
CA SER A 15 9.42 9.86 6.81
C SER A 15 9.41 8.70 7.81
N LEU A 16 9.29 8.98 9.11
CA LEU A 16 9.23 7.97 10.17
C LEU A 16 7.80 7.41 10.37
N THR A 17 6.78 8.13 9.92
CA THR A 17 5.38 7.79 10.21
C THR A 17 4.50 7.65 8.97
N GLU A 18 4.88 8.29 7.86
CA GLU A 18 4.14 8.21 6.61
C GLU A 18 4.55 6.96 5.81
N PRO A 19 3.60 6.27 5.15
CA PRO A 19 3.91 5.14 4.29
C PRO A 19 4.84 5.53 3.13
N ILE A 20 5.82 4.67 2.83
CA ILE A 20 6.68 4.83 1.65
C ILE A 20 5.87 4.47 0.40
N LEU A 21 5.59 5.49 -0.41
CA LEU A 21 4.89 5.35 -1.69
C LEU A 21 5.87 5.11 -2.83
N LEU A 22 5.50 4.22 -3.76
CA LEU A 22 6.18 3.99 -5.02
C LEU A 22 5.15 4.20 -6.14
N GLY A 23 5.34 5.25 -6.95
CA GLY A 23 4.37 5.64 -7.99
C GLY A 23 3.00 6.08 -7.45
N GLY A 24 2.91 6.50 -6.18
CA GLY A 24 1.66 6.92 -5.55
C GLY A 24 0.87 5.81 -4.85
N ILE A 25 1.49 4.64 -4.62
CA ILE A 25 0.89 3.45 -4.00
C ILE A 25 1.85 2.88 -2.94
N PRO A 26 1.40 2.23 -1.85
CA PRO A 26 2.29 1.57 -0.89
C PRO A 26 3.26 0.60 -1.58
N ARG A 27 4.56 0.74 -1.28
CA ARG A 27 5.65 -0.04 -1.91
C ARG A 27 5.36 -1.54 -2.02
N GLY A 28 4.85 -2.16 -0.96
CA GLY A 28 4.58 -3.60 -0.93
C GLY A 28 3.55 -4.03 -1.96
N LEU A 29 2.48 -3.25 -2.15
CA LEU A 29 1.45 -3.53 -3.13
C LEU A 29 1.95 -3.30 -4.56
N ALA A 30 2.71 -2.22 -4.78
CA ALA A 30 3.31 -1.94 -6.08
C ALA A 30 4.23 -3.09 -6.54
N ILE A 31 5.07 -3.61 -5.64
CA ILE A 31 5.93 -4.77 -5.92
C ILE A 31 5.08 -6.01 -6.22
N ALA A 32 4.08 -6.33 -5.38
CA ALA A 32 3.25 -7.51 -5.58
C ALA A 32 2.53 -7.51 -6.94
N LEU A 33 1.91 -6.38 -7.31
CA LEU A 33 1.25 -6.20 -8.60
C LEU A 33 2.23 -6.24 -9.77
N GLY A 34 3.39 -5.59 -9.64
CA GLY A 34 4.44 -5.62 -10.65
C GLY A 34 4.97 -7.03 -10.90
N THR A 35 5.21 -7.80 -9.84
CA THR A 35 5.66 -9.19 -9.94
C THR A 35 4.60 -10.09 -10.59
N LEU A 36 3.33 -9.95 -10.19
CA LEU A 36 2.24 -10.71 -10.81
C LEU A 36 2.13 -10.40 -12.31
N ALA A 37 2.17 -9.12 -12.68
CA ALA A 37 2.15 -8.70 -14.07
C ALA A 37 3.37 -9.20 -14.86
N ALA A 38 4.57 -9.17 -14.27
CA ALA A 38 5.78 -9.67 -14.89
C ALA A 38 5.74 -11.20 -15.08
N ALA A 39 5.22 -11.95 -14.10
CA ALA A 39 5.04 -13.39 -14.21
C ALA A 39 4.09 -13.75 -15.37
N ILE A 40 2.99 -13.00 -15.54
CA ILE A 40 2.05 -13.19 -16.64
C ILE A 40 2.67 -12.75 -17.98
N GLY A 41 3.24 -11.55 -18.02
CA GLY A 41 3.71 -10.93 -19.26
C GLY A 41 4.97 -11.56 -19.82
N LEU A 42 5.96 -11.80 -18.96
CA LEU A 42 7.26 -12.36 -19.34
C LEU A 42 7.29 -13.88 -19.16
N GLY A 43 6.74 -14.40 -18.06
CA GLY A 43 6.78 -15.82 -17.73
C GLY A 43 5.85 -16.67 -18.62
N LEU A 44 4.59 -16.25 -18.78
CA LEU A 44 3.64 -16.90 -19.69
C LEU A 44 3.71 -16.33 -21.13
N GLN A 45 4.58 -15.33 -21.38
CA GLN A 45 4.67 -14.58 -22.64
C GLN A 45 3.39 -13.83 -23.06
N LEU A 46 2.43 -13.70 -22.16
CA LEU A 46 1.16 -13.01 -22.38
C LEU A 46 1.33 -11.51 -22.14
N TRP A 47 2.23 -10.86 -22.88
CA TRP A 47 2.65 -9.48 -22.59
C TRP A 47 1.48 -8.47 -22.53
N LEU A 48 0.47 -8.61 -23.39
CA LEU A 48 -0.75 -7.79 -23.35
C LEU A 48 -1.57 -8.03 -22.07
N ALA A 49 -1.75 -9.28 -21.67
CA ALA A 49 -2.45 -9.61 -20.44
C ALA A 49 -1.68 -9.11 -19.22
N GLY A 50 -0.36 -9.29 -19.19
CA GLY A 50 0.50 -8.76 -18.12
C GLY A 50 0.44 -7.23 -18.04
N ALA A 51 0.48 -6.53 -19.17
CA ALA A 51 0.33 -5.08 -19.22
C ALA A 51 -1.05 -4.62 -18.75
N ALA A 52 -2.14 -5.31 -19.16
CA ALA A 52 -3.49 -5.01 -18.70
C ALA A 52 -3.64 -5.23 -17.18
N VAL A 53 -3.13 -6.35 -16.66
CA VAL A 53 -3.11 -6.65 -15.22
C VAL A 53 -2.36 -5.55 -14.46
N TYR A 54 -1.20 -5.14 -14.96
CA TYR A 54 -0.42 -4.07 -14.33
C TYR A 54 -1.18 -2.74 -14.34
N ALA A 55 -1.70 -2.31 -15.49
CA ALA A 55 -2.40 -1.03 -15.62
C ALA A 55 -3.65 -0.96 -14.74
N LEU A 56 -4.48 -2.01 -14.77
CA LEU A 56 -5.70 -2.09 -13.96
C LEU A 56 -5.37 -2.18 -12.47
N GLY A 57 -4.47 -3.08 -12.09
CA GLY A 57 -4.08 -3.27 -10.69
C GLY A 57 -3.44 -2.02 -10.10
N HIS A 58 -2.50 -1.41 -10.82
CA HIS A 58 -1.82 -0.19 -10.38
C HIS A 58 -2.80 0.99 -10.35
N GLY A 59 -3.70 1.12 -11.32
CA GLY A 59 -4.74 2.15 -11.34
C GLY A 59 -5.68 2.06 -10.13
N VAL A 60 -6.22 0.87 -9.85
CA VAL A 60 -7.07 0.62 -8.67
C VAL A 60 -6.32 0.91 -7.37
N ALA A 61 -5.06 0.47 -7.30
CA ALA A 61 -4.26 0.69 -6.11
C ALA A 61 -3.90 2.18 -5.89
N LEU A 62 -3.68 2.96 -6.96
CA LEU A 62 -3.55 4.42 -6.91
C LEU A 62 -4.83 5.08 -6.41
N PHE A 63 -5.99 4.63 -6.88
CA PHE A 63 -7.28 5.14 -6.44
C PHE A 63 -7.52 4.88 -4.95
N LEU A 64 -7.26 3.65 -4.47
CA LEU A 64 -7.40 3.31 -3.05
C LEU A 64 -6.42 4.09 -2.17
N THR A 65 -5.17 4.24 -2.62
CA THR A 65 -4.15 4.99 -1.86
C THR A 65 -4.50 6.47 -1.75
N ARG A 66 -5.15 7.04 -2.78
CA ARG A 66 -5.69 8.40 -2.72
C ARG A 66 -6.79 8.57 -1.69
N GLN A 67 -7.55 7.52 -1.39
CA GLN A 67 -8.59 7.54 -0.36
C GLN A 67 -7.98 7.40 1.04
N ASP A 68 -7.06 6.46 1.22
CA ASP A 68 -6.33 6.26 2.49
C ASP A 68 -4.94 5.63 2.24
N PRO A 69 -3.83 6.34 2.51
CA PRO A 69 -2.48 5.79 2.36
C PRO A 69 -2.19 4.61 3.28
N GLN A 70 -2.91 4.48 4.40
CA GLN A 70 -2.74 3.44 5.42
C GLN A 70 -3.76 2.28 5.26
N PHE A 71 -4.48 2.22 4.14
CA PHE A 71 -5.54 1.21 3.96
C PHE A 71 -5.03 -0.23 4.12
N LEU A 72 -3.84 -0.53 3.59
CA LEU A 72 -3.29 -1.89 3.54
C LEU A 72 -3.00 -2.49 4.93
N PRO A 73 -2.26 -1.80 5.83
CA PRO A 73 -2.06 -2.30 7.19
C PRO A 73 -3.36 -2.37 8.01
N LEU A 74 -4.31 -1.45 7.79
CA LEU A 74 -5.61 -1.50 8.46
C LEU A 74 -6.45 -2.69 7.98
N PHE A 75 -6.51 -2.93 6.67
CA PHE A 75 -7.23 -4.05 6.08
C PHE A 75 -6.64 -5.39 6.51
N ALA A 76 -5.30 -5.50 6.52
CA ALA A 76 -4.61 -6.68 7.01
C ALA A 76 -4.87 -6.93 8.51
N ARG A 77 -5.04 -5.89 9.32
CA ARG A 77 -5.44 -6.01 10.73
C ARG A 77 -6.88 -6.50 10.83
N HIS A 78 -7.81 -5.94 10.05
CA HIS A 78 -9.21 -6.36 10.03
C HIS A 78 -9.36 -7.82 9.63
N LEU A 79 -8.66 -8.28 8.59
CA LEU A 79 -8.65 -9.68 8.18
C LEU A 79 -8.16 -10.61 9.30
N ARG A 80 -7.16 -10.19 10.07
CA ARG A 80 -6.62 -10.96 11.20
C ARG A 80 -7.60 -11.05 12.36
N VAL A 81 -8.24 -9.94 12.70
CA VAL A 81 -9.24 -9.88 13.79
C VAL A 81 -10.51 -10.63 13.41
N ALA A 82 -11.00 -10.46 12.17
CA ALA A 82 -12.20 -11.14 11.69
C ALA A 82 -12.05 -12.66 11.67
N ARG A 83 -10.84 -13.17 11.36
CA ARG A 83 -10.55 -14.61 11.42
C ARG A 83 -10.81 -15.20 12.81
N HIS A 84 -10.42 -14.49 13.86
CA HIS A 84 -10.62 -14.97 15.24
C HIS A 84 -12.09 -15.07 15.64
N LEU A 85 -12.99 -14.32 14.99
CA LEU A 85 -14.43 -14.36 15.24
C LEU A 85 -15.16 -15.46 14.46
N LEU A 86 -14.51 -16.06 13.44
CA LEU A 86 -15.07 -17.12 12.60
C LEU A 86 -14.67 -18.52 13.07
N ASP A 87 -13.79 -18.63 14.08
CA ASP A 87 -13.28 -19.88 14.64
C ASP A 87 -14.07 -20.33 15.92
N VAL A 88 -15.29 -19.82 16.14
CA VAL A 88 -16.22 -20.21 17.23
C VAL A 88 -17.40 -21.01 16.69
#